data_AF-A0AA97IBP2-F1
#
_entry.id   AF-A0AA97IBP2-F1
#
_cell.length_a   1.000
_cell.length_b   1.000
_cell.length_c   1.000
_cell.angle_alpha   90.00
_cell.angle_beta   90.00
_cell.angle_gamma   90.00
#
_symmetry.space_group_name_H-M   'P 1'
#
loop_
_entity.id
_entity.type
_entity.pdbx_description
1 polymer ?
#
loop_
_entity_poly.entity_id
_entity_poly.type
_entity_poly.pdbx_seq_one_letter_code
_entity_poly.pdbx_strand_id
1 'polypeptide(L)'
;MTMTYPVLLRLGAFAALLGGVLRLISSFIPWVEGSAPLESFYFVIDVALLFGLFAIYLACAERFGWLGLVGFLVAAIGQAAIIGPDHAPFGVDVYYVGAQTIIVGLFLMGADMLRVGAYPAWVPGLWLAVPFVSLGLGVIDPSPYGWGYFLGGILFSLGFIVAGIALLGNWIPAKR
;
A
#
# COMPACT_ATOMS: atom_id res chain seq x y z
N MET A 1 -9.60 -27.36 -10.78
CA MET A 1 -10.15 -25.99 -10.93
C MET A 1 -9.11 -25.15 -11.66
N THR A 2 -9.45 -24.60 -12.83
CA THR A 2 -8.58 -23.65 -13.53
C THR A 2 -8.80 -22.25 -12.97
N MET A 3 -7.73 -21.63 -12.47
CA MET A 3 -7.79 -20.27 -11.94
C MET A 3 -7.81 -19.28 -13.10
N THR A 4 -8.90 -18.52 -13.24
CA THR A 4 -9.04 -17.54 -14.32
C THR A 4 -8.53 -16.16 -13.89
N TYR A 5 -8.14 -15.33 -14.84
CA TYR A 5 -7.64 -13.97 -14.58
C TYR A 5 -8.62 -13.10 -13.74
N PRO A 6 -9.95 -13.10 -14.00
CA PRO A 6 -10.89 -12.37 -13.15
C PRO A 6 -10.94 -12.88 -11.70
N VAL A 7 -10.76 -14.19 -11.48
CA VAL A 7 -10.71 -14.78 -10.14
C VAL A 7 -9.45 -14.32 -9.40
N LEU A 8 -8.30 -14.31 -10.07
CA LEU A 8 -7.04 -13.76 -9.52
C LEU A 8 -7.20 -12.30 -9.09
N LEU A 9 -7.78 -11.46 -9.96
CA LEU A 9 -8.01 -10.05 -9.63
C LEU A 9 -8.95 -9.87 -8.44
N ARG A 10 -10.02 -10.66 -8.34
CA ARG A 10 -10.95 -10.60 -7.19
C ARG A 10 -10.30 -11.03 -5.89
N LEU A 11 -9.46 -12.08 -5.92
CA LEU A 11 -8.72 -12.52 -4.73
C LEU A 11 -7.72 -11.46 -4.28
N GLY A 12 -6.98 -10.86 -5.20
CA GLY A 12 -6.09 -9.75 -4.86
C GLY A 12 -6.84 -8.49 -4.43
N ALA A 13 -8.01 -8.20 -4.99
CA ALA A 13 -8.86 -7.10 -4.51
C ALA A 13 -9.32 -7.32 -3.06
N PHE A 14 -9.67 -8.56 -2.71
CA PHE A 14 -9.97 -8.94 -1.33
C PHE A 14 -8.74 -8.83 -0.44
N ALA A 15 -7.55 -9.21 -0.93
CA ALA A 15 -6.30 -9.05 -0.21
C ALA A 15 -5.98 -7.55 0.05
N ALA A 16 -6.18 -6.67 -0.93
CA ALA A 16 -6.06 -5.22 -0.75
C ALA A 16 -7.00 -4.69 0.33
N LEU A 17 -8.27 -5.12 0.29
CA LEU A 17 -9.27 -4.74 1.29
C LEU A 17 -8.88 -5.22 2.68
N LEU A 18 -8.53 -6.51 2.82
CA LEU A 18 -8.14 -7.12 4.08
C LEU A 18 -6.88 -6.44 4.65
N GLY A 19 -5.81 -6.35 3.85
CA GLY A 19 -4.55 -5.72 4.26
C GLY A 19 -4.74 -4.27 4.66
N GLY A 20 -5.52 -3.50 3.89
CA GLY A 20 -5.85 -2.11 4.23
C GLY A 20 -6.66 -1.98 5.52
N VAL A 21 -7.69 -2.81 5.73
CA VAL A 21 -8.47 -2.79 6.98
C VAL A 21 -7.61 -3.17 8.18
N LEU A 22 -6.84 -4.25 8.08
CA LEU A 22 -5.97 -4.68 9.17
C LEU A 22 -4.88 -3.65 9.46
N ARG A 23 -4.27 -3.03 8.44
CA ARG A 23 -3.31 -1.94 8.60
C ARG A 23 -3.93 -0.71 9.26
N LEU A 24 -5.18 -0.38 8.94
CA LEU A 24 -5.90 0.71 9.61
C LEU A 24 -6.07 0.41 11.10
N ILE A 25 -6.56 -0.79 11.45
CA ILE A 25 -6.72 -1.24 12.84
C ILE A 25 -5.37 -1.23 13.57
N SER A 26 -4.30 -1.70 12.92
CA SER A 26 -2.95 -1.74 13.52
C SER A 26 -2.45 -0.37 13.97
N SER A 27 -2.93 0.72 13.38
CA SER A 27 -2.53 2.08 13.76
C SER A 27 -2.97 2.47 15.18
N PHE A 28 -3.90 1.70 15.78
CA PHE A 28 -4.39 1.89 17.14
C PHE A 28 -3.83 0.86 18.13
N ILE A 29 -2.94 -0.02 17.68
CA ILE A 29 -2.34 -1.07 18.49
C ILE A 29 -0.87 -0.71 18.73
N PRO A 30 -0.44 -0.45 19.98
CA PRO A 30 0.95 -0.16 20.28
C PRO A 30 1.87 -1.33 19.89
N TRP A 31 3.03 -1.01 19.30
CA TRP A 31 4.04 -2.01 19.00
C TRP A 31 4.70 -2.54 20.28
N VAL A 32 4.90 -3.86 20.34
CA VAL A 32 5.60 -4.57 21.41
C VAL A 32 6.63 -5.49 20.78
N GLU A 33 7.91 -5.18 21.00
CA GLU A 33 9.04 -5.95 20.46
C GLU A 33 9.03 -7.40 20.97
N GLY A 34 9.31 -8.36 20.07
CA GLY A 34 9.33 -9.79 20.35
C GLY A 34 7.97 -10.45 20.59
N SER A 35 6.87 -9.72 20.31
CA SER A 35 5.52 -10.25 20.43
C SER A 35 5.16 -11.09 19.21
N ALA A 36 5.28 -12.42 19.32
CA ALA A 36 4.93 -13.34 18.24
C ALA A 36 3.51 -13.14 17.65
N PRO A 37 2.45 -12.86 18.44
CA PRO A 37 1.14 -12.53 17.88
C PRO A 37 1.14 -11.27 17.03
N LEU A 38 1.91 -10.26 17.43
CA LEU A 38 1.97 -8.99 16.73
C LEU A 38 2.80 -9.11 15.45
N GLU A 39 3.94 -9.78 15.49
CA GLU A 39 4.73 -10.11 14.30
C GLU A 39 3.90 -10.89 13.27
N SER A 40 3.14 -11.90 13.73
CA SER A 40 2.24 -12.67 12.85
C SER A 40 1.13 -11.79 12.26
N PHE A 41 0.62 -10.83 13.03
CA PHE A 41 -0.40 -9.90 12.58
C PHE A 41 0.12 -8.97 11.46
N TYR A 42 1.30 -8.37 11.64
CA TYR A 42 1.93 -7.54 10.62
C TYR A 42 2.35 -8.34 9.39
N PHE A 43 2.85 -9.57 9.57
CA PHE A 43 3.13 -10.46 8.44
C PHE A 43 1.90 -10.70 7.56
N VAL A 44 0.73 -10.97 8.16
CA VAL A 44 -0.52 -11.14 7.41
C VAL A 44 -0.92 -9.85 6.69
N ILE A 45 -0.76 -8.69 7.35
CA ILE A 45 -1.01 -7.38 6.74
C ILE A 45 -0.14 -7.21 5.49
N ASP A 46 1.16 -7.41 5.61
CA ASP A 46 2.12 -7.11 4.55
C ASP A 46 1.96 -8.04 3.34
N VAL A 47 1.72 -9.32 3.60
CA VAL A 47 1.40 -10.30 2.54
C VAL A 47 0.11 -9.91 1.82
N ALA A 48 -0.94 -9.54 2.56
CA ALA A 48 -2.21 -9.15 1.98
C ALA A 48 -2.09 -7.86 1.15
N LEU A 49 -1.36 -6.86 1.64
CA LEU A 49 -1.08 -5.61 0.93
C LEU A 49 -0.26 -5.87 -0.35
N LEU A 50 0.75 -6.75 -0.31
CA LEU A 50 1.55 -7.08 -1.48
C LEU A 50 0.71 -7.74 -2.59
N PHE A 51 -0.12 -8.72 -2.24
CA PHE A 51 -1.04 -9.32 -3.21
C PHE A 51 -2.10 -8.33 -3.70
N GLY A 52 -2.56 -7.44 -2.83
CA GLY A 52 -3.43 -6.33 -3.19
C GLY A 52 -2.80 -5.41 -4.22
N LEU A 53 -1.55 -5.01 -3.99
CA LEU A 53 -0.76 -4.18 -4.89
C LEU A 53 -0.60 -4.84 -6.27
N PHE A 54 -0.30 -6.15 -6.31
CA PHE A 54 -0.22 -6.89 -7.57
C PHE A 54 -1.52 -6.85 -8.36
N ALA A 55 -2.67 -7.12 -7.72
CA ALA A 55 -3.95 -7.10 -8.43
C ALA A 55 -4.34 -5.70 -8.91
N ILE A 56 -4.09 -4.67 -8.12
CA ILE A 56 -4.34 -3.28 -8.48
C ILE A 56 -3.49 -2.88 -9.70
N TYR A 57 -2.21 -3.22 -9.71
CA TYR A 57 -1.33 -2.97 -10.86
C TYR A 57 -1.80 -3.76 -12.09
N LEU A 58 -1.99 -5.08 -11.97
CA LEU A 58 -2.39 -5.94 -13.09
C LEU A 58 -3.70 -5.50 -13.73
N ALA A 59 -4.67 -5.05 -12.93
CA ALA A 59 -5.95 -4.55 -13.44
C ALA A 59 -5.81 -3.29 -14.32
N CYS A 60 -4.71 -2.54 -14.18
CA CYS A 60 -4.44 -1.32 -14.91
C CYS A 60 -3.18 -1.37 -15.79
N ALA A 61 -2.48 -2.51 -15.83
CA ALA A 61 -1.14 -2.63 -16.40
C ALA A 61 -1.07 -2.22 -17.88
N GLU A 62 -2.11 -2.53 -18.66
CA GLU A 62 -2.19 -2.14 -20.08
C GLU A 62 -2.32 -0.63 -20.30
N ARG A 63 -2.74 0.13 -19.29
CA ARG A 63 -2.92 1.59 -19.36
C ARG A 63 -1.75 2.37 -18.79
N PHE A 64 -0.94 1.73 -17.95
CA PHE A 64 0.20 2.38 -17.32
C PHE A 64 1.35 2.58 -18.30
N GLY A 65 2.05 3.70 -18.09
CA GLY A 65 3.34 3.93 -18.73
C GLY A 65 4.49 3.41 -17.87
N TRP A 66 5.70 3.82 -18.23
CA TRP A 66 6.90 3.54 -17.43
C TRP A 66 6.79 4.05 -16.00
N LEU A 67 6.11 5.18 -15.77
CA LEU A 67 5.92 5.75 -14.43
C LEU A 67 5.11 4.80 -13.52
N GLY A 68 4.00 4.24 -14.02
CA GLY A 68 3.19 3.28 -13.28
C GLY A 68 3.95 1.98 -12.99
N LEU A 69 4.71 1.46 -13.96
CA LEU A 69 5.55 0.27 -13.77
C LEU A 69 6.65 0.50 -12.73
N VAL A 70 7.41 1.59 -12.84
CA VAL A 70 8.46 1.92 -11.88
C VAL A 70 7.87 2.12 -10.48
N GLY A 71 6.77 2.87 -10.37
CA GLY A 71 6.07 3.07 -9.09
C GLY A 71 5.63 1.76 -8.46
N PHE A 72 5.04 0.87 -9.25
CA PHE A 72 4.66 -0.46 -8.80
C PHE A 72 5.86 -1.29 -8.33
N LEU A 73 6.95 -1.35 -9.11
CA LEU A 73 8.14 -2.12 -8.73
C LEU A 73 8.76 -1.59 -7.44
N VAL A 74 8.89 -0.27 -7.30
CA VAL A 74 9.40 0.38 -6.08
C VAL A 74 8.50 0.04 -4.89
N ALA A 75 7.17 0.15 -5.05
CA ALA A 75 6.24 -0.19 -3.98
C ALA A 75 6.30 -1.67 -3.60
N ALA A 76 6.39 -2.57 -4.58
CA ALA A 76 6.47 -4.01 -4.34
C ALA A 76 7.77 -4.41 -3.65
N ILE A 77 8.90 -3.80 -4.02
CA ILE A 77 10.20 -4.02 -3.36
C ILE A 77 10.14 -3.53 -1.91
N GLY A 78 9.64 -2.32 -1.67
CA GLY A 78 9.51 -1.79 -0.31
C GLY A 78 8.60 -2.66 0.56
N GLN A 79 7.46 -3.12 0.00
CA GLN A 79 6.53 -4.00 0.70
C GLN A 79 7.16 -5.37 0.99
N ALA A 80 7.87 -5.95 0.03
CA ALA A 80 8.56 -7.22 0.23
C ALA A 80 9.71 -7.13 1.25
N ALA A 81 10.37 -5.98 1.35
CA ALA A 81 11.47 -5.76 2.29
C ALA A 81 11.02 -5.75 3.76
N ILE A 82 9.76 -5.39 4.02
CA ILE A 82 9.19 -5.36 5.37
C ILE A 82 8.39 -6.63 5.73
N ILE A 83 8.24 -7.58 4.80
CA ILE A 83 7.63 -8.89 5.11
C ILE A 83 8.62 -9.71 5.92
N GLY A 84 8.30 -9.94 7.19
CA GLY A 84 9.04 -10.85 8.07
C GLY A 84 9.24 -10.26 9.46
N PRO A 85 10.02 -10.93 10.31
CA PRO A 85 10.33 -10.40 11.64
C PRO A 85 11.11 -9.09 11.51
N ASP A 86 10.64 -8.07 12.23
CA ASP A 86 11.34 -6.79 12.36
C ASP A 86 12.67 -7.03 13.08
N HIS A 87 13.73 -7.11 12.28
CA HIS A 87 15.10 -7.10 12.74
C HIS A 87 15.82 -5.97 12.00
N ALA A 88 16.83 -5.37 12.64
CA ALA A 88 17.68 -4.36 12.01
C ALA A 88 18.97 -5.03 11.51
N PRO A 89 18.97 -5.70 10.34
CA PRO A 89 20.19 -6.26 9.79
C PRO A 89 21.18 -5.12 9.57
N PHE A 90 22.42 -5.32 10.02
CA PHE A 90 23.50 -4.35 9.89
C PHE A 90 23.23 -2.98 10.56
N GLY A 91 22.30 -2.92 11.53
CA GLY A 91 21.93 -1.68 12.22
C GLY A 91 21.09 -0.71 11.38
N VAL A 92 20.55 -1.18 10.25
CA VAL A 92 19.63 -0.40 9.40
C VAL A 92 18.20 -0.68 9.81
N ASP A 93 17.41 0.37 10.00
CA ASP A 93 15.96 0.28 10.18
C ASP A 93 15.30 -0.05 8.81
N VAL A 94 15.24 -1.35 8.50
CA VAL A 94 14.68 -1.85 7.24
C VAL A 94 13.20 -1.52 7.15
N TYR A 95 12.48 -1.51 8.28
CA TYR A 95 11.08 -1.12 8.31
C TYR A 95 10.90 0.31 7.83
N TYR A 96 11.64 1.26 8.41
CA TYR A 96 11.55 2.66 8.05
C TYR A 96 11.91 2.90 6.57
N VAL A 97 13.02 2.33 6.11
CA VAL A 97 13.45 2.46 4.70
C VAL A 97 12.43 1.82 3.76
N GLY A 98 11.93 0.63 4.11
CA GLY A 98 10.90 -0.08 3.34
C GLY A 98 9.61 0.73 3.25
N ALA A 99 9.12 1.27 4.37
CA ALA A 99 7.93 2.12 4.41
C ALA A 99 8.06 3.36 3.51
N GLN A 100 9.19 4.08 3.58
CA GLN A 100 9.45 5.22 2.69
C GLN A 100 9.46 4.79 1.22
N THR A 101 10.08 3.65 0.93
CA THR A 101 10.13 3.07 -0.42
C THR A 101 8.73 2.76 -0.95
N ILE A 102 7.86 2.18 -0.12
CA ILE A 102 6.45 1.92 -0.47
C ILE A 102 5.74 3.23 -0.83
N ILE A 103 5.86 4.26 0.01
CA ILE A 103 5.18 5.54 -0.22
C ILE A 103 5.65 6.21 -1.51
N VAL A 104 6.95 6.21 -1.80
CA VAL A 104 7.46 6.73 -3.08
C VAL A 104 6.88 5.95 -4.25
N GLY A 105 6.88 4.62 -4.19
CA GLY A 105 6.33 3.78 -5.24
C GLY A 105 4.84 4.02 -5.48
N LEU A 106 4.03 4.08 -4.41
CA LEU A 106 2.59 4.35 -4.49
C LEU A 106 2.29 5.77 -4.94
N PHE A 107 3.13 6.76 -4.60
CA PHE A 107 3.01 8.11 -5.11
C PHE A 107 3.19 8.14 -6.63
N LEU A 108 4.24 7.51 -7.15
CA LEU A 108 4.50 7.43 -8.60
C LEU A 108 3.40 6.66 -9.33
N MET A 109 3.00 5.50 -8.79
CA MET A 109 1.92 4.69 -9.36
C MET A 109 0.59 5.45 -9.32
N GLY A 110 0.27 6.13 -8.21
CA GLY A 110 -0.92 6.95 -8.05
C GLY A 110 -0.96 8.15 -9.01
N ALA A 111 0.18 8.80 -9.24
CA ALA A 111 0.30 9.87 -10.21
C ALA A 111 0.00 9.38 -11.64
N ASP A 112 0.54 8.21 -12.02
CA ASP A 112 0.26 7.62 -13.32
C ASP A 112 -1.21 7.17 -13.44
N MET A 113 -1.77 6.57 -12.38
CA MET A 113 -3.19 6.21 -12.30
C MET A 113 -4.11 7.41 -12.53
N LEU A 114 -3.81 8.55 -11.92
CA LEU A 114 -4.56 9.78 -12.10
C LEU A 114 -4.41 10.30 -13.53
N ARG A 115 -3.17 10.34 -14.05
CA ARG A 115 -2.85 10.80 -15.41
C ARG A 115 -3.62 10.02 -16.48
N VAL A 116 -3.71 8.70 -16.35
CA VAL A 116 -4.38 7.85 -17.34
C VAL A 116 -5.86 7.60 -17.05
N GLY A 117 -6.38 8.13 -15.92
CA GLY A 117 -7.76 7.91 -15.47
C GLY A 117 -8.08 6.43 -15.23
N ALA A 118 -7.12 5.67 -14.68
CA ALA A 118 -7.27 4.24 -14.39
C ALA A 118 -8.31 3.95 -13.31
N TYR A 119 -8.44 4.89 -12.37
CA TYR A 119 -9.40 4.86 -11.26
C TYR A 119 -10.05 6.24 -11.10
N PRO A 120 -11.19 6.34 -10.38
CA PRO A 120 -11.68 7.61 -9.88
C PRO A 120 -10.58 8.35 -9.10
N ALA A 121 -10.40 9.65 -9.36
CA ALA A 121 -9.26 10.44 -8.86
C ALA A 121 -9.04 10.40 -7.34
N TRP A 122 -10.10 10.22 -6.56
CA TRP A 122 -10.03 10.14 -5.11
C TRP A 122 -9.33 8.88 -4.60
N VAL A 123 -9.26 7.79 -5.39
CA VAL A 123 -8.55 6.55 -5.03
C VAL A 123 -7.03 6.77 -5.00
N PRO A 124 -6.35 7.12 -6.12
CA PRO A 124 -4.92 7.44 -6.07
C PRO A 124 -4.64 8.71 -5.27
N GLY A 125 -5.61 9.60 -5.13
CA GLY A 125 -5.51 10.81 -4.30
C GLY A 125 -5.13 10.52 -2.85
N LEU A 126 -5.57 9.39 -2.29
CA LEU A 126 -5.21 8.98 -0.92
C LEU A 126 -3.71 8.69 -0.80
N TRP A 127 -3.12 7.94 -1.75
CA TRP A 127 -1.69 7.68 -1.76
C TRP A 127 -0.85 8.91 -2.08
N LEU A 128 -1.33 9.75 -3.01
CA LEU A 128 -0.68 11.01 -3.33
C LEU A 128 -0.62 11.96 -2.12
N ALA A 129 -1.62 11.91 -1.24
CA ALA A 129 -1.66 12.73 -0.03
C ALA A 129 -0.70 12.26 1.08
N VAL A 130 -0.33 10.97 1.11
CA VAL A 130 0.50 10.39 2.19
C VAL A 130 1.80 11.17 2.43
N PRO A 131 2.68 11.44 1.43
CA PRO A 131 3.93 12.15 1.71
C PRO A 131 3.69 13.57 2.20
N PHE A 132 2.65 14.27 1.72
CA PHE A 132 2.36 15.63 2.19
C PHE A 132 1.88 15.65 3.63
N VAL A 133 1.02 14.71 4.02
CA VAL A 133 0.57 14.58 5.42
C VAL A 133 1.71 14.12 6.33
N SER A 134 2.49 13.13 5.88
CA SER A 134 3.59 12.56 6.67
C SER A 134 4.72 13.57 6.86
N LEU A 135 5.15 14.26 5.80
CA LEU A 135 6.21 15.28 5.87
C LEU A 135 5.71 16.56 6.55
N GLY A 136 4.50 17.03 6.21
CA GLY A 136 3.96 18.26 6.78
C GLY A 136 3.81 18.18 8.29
N LEU A 137 3.36 17.03 8.81
CA LEU A 137 3.28 16.79 10.25
C LEU A 137 4.63 16.41 10.85
N GLY A 138 5.51 15.74 10.10
CA GLY A 138 6.88 15.43 10.53
C GLY A 138 7.74 16.68 10.76
N VAL A 139 7.43 17.80 10.10
CA VAL A 139 8.06 19.10 10.37
C VAL A 139 7.61 19.67 11.73
N ILE A 140 6.36 19.40 12.14
CA ILE A 140 5.78 19.91 13.39
C ILE A 140 6.15 19.00 14.57
N ASP A 141 6.19 17.69 14.34
CA ASP A 141 6.55 16.65 15.31
C ASP A 141 7.51 15.65 14.63
N PRO A 142 8.83 15.78 14.84
CA PRO A 142 9.84 14.96 14.19
C PRO A 142 9.99 13.57 14.82
N SER A 143 9.06 13.15 15.68
CA SER A 143 9.09 11.79 16.22
C SER A 143 8.87 10.74 15.11
N PRO A 144 9.71 9.68 15.02
CA PRO A 144 9.65 8.69 13.94
C PRO A 144 8.29 7.99 13.77
N TYR A 145 7.48 7.99 14.85
CA TYR A 145 6.16 7.37 14.91
C TYR A 145 5.07 8.35 15.42
N GLY A 146 5.27 9.65 15.18
CA GLY A 146 4.33 10.70 15.57
C GLY A 146 3.09 10.80 14.67
N TRP A 147 2.44 11.97 14.72
CA TRP A 147 1.19 12.22 13.98
C TRP A 147 1.32 12.04 12.46
N GLY A 148 2.48 12.34 11.88
CA GLY A 148 2.75 12.12 10.46
C GLY A 148 2.69 10.65 10.07
N TYR A 149 3.33 9.79 10.88
CA TYR A 149 3.29 8.34 10.69
C TYR A 149 1.87 7.79 10.89
N PHE A 150 1.18 8.22 11.95
CA PHE A 150 -0.18 7.76 12.26
C PHE A 150 -1.18 8.15 11.15
N LEU A 151 -1.29 9.43 10.80
CA LEU A 151 -2.24 9.90 9.79
C LEU A 151 -1.85 9.48 8.37
N GLY A 152 -0.55 9.42 8.06
CA GLY A 152 -0.04 8.84 6.82
C GLY A 152 -0.42 7.36 6.68
N GLY A 153 -0.29 6.59 7.76
CA GLY A 153 -0.71 5.19 7.82
C GLY A 153 -2.21 4.99 7.60
N ILE A 154 -3.06 5.90 8.11
CA ILE A 154 -4.50 5.88 7.85
C ILE A 154 -4.78 6.12 6.36
N LEU A 155 -4.20 7.16 5.74
CA LEU A 155 -4.41 7.46 4.32
C LEU A 155 -3.91 6.32 3.41
N PHE A 156 -2.74 5.77 3.73
CA PHE A 156 -2.19 4.60 3.07
C PHE A 156 -3.19 3.43 3.10
N SER A 157 -3.71 3.12 4.28
CA SER A 157 -4.67 2.03 4.51
C SER A 157 -5.96 2.25 3.73
N LEU A 158 -6.51 3.47 3.80
CA LEU A 158 -7.72 3.84 3.07
C LEU A 158 -7.52 3.69 1.55
N GLY A 159 -6.36 4.04 1.01
CA GLY A 159 -6.04 3.87 -0.40
C GLY A 159 -6.21 2.42 -0.88
N PHE A 160 -5.69 1.46 -0.12
CA PHE A 160 -5.86 0.02 -0.41
C PHE A 160 -7.31 -0.45 -0.26
N ILE A 161 -8.00 -0.03 0.80
CA ILE A 161 -9.41 -0.38 1.05
C ILE A 161 -10.26 0.04 -0.14
N VAL A 162 -10.14 1.30 -0.56
CA VAL A 162 -11.02 1.84 -1.60
C VAL A 162 -10.64 1.37 -2.99
N ALA A 163 -9.34 1.16 -3.27
CA ALA A 163 -8.88 0.54 -4.51
C ALA A 163 -9.40 -0.91 -4.63
N GLY A 164 -9.40 -1.67 -3.53
CA GLY A 164 -9.98 -3.01 -3.45
C GLY A 164 -11.49 -3.02 -3.70
N ILE A 165 -12.24 -2.12 -3.07
CA ILE A 165 -13.69 -1.97 -3.29
C ILE A 165 -13.99 -1.61 -4.75
N ALA A 166 -13.27 -0.63 -5.31
CA ALA A 166 -13.46 -0.22 -6.71
C ALA A 166 -13.12 -1.35 -7.69
N LEU A 167 -12.08 -2.16 -7.41
CA LEU A 167 -11.74 -3.34 -8.21
C LEU A 167 -12.83 -4.42 -8.13
N LEU A 168 -13.39 -4.69 -6.95
CA LEU A 168 -14.50 -5.65 -6.76
C LEU A 168 -15.81 -5.17 -7.42
N GLY A 169 -16.07 -3.86 -7.39
CA GLY A 169 -17.25 -3.25 -7.98
C GLY A 169 -17.22 -3.15 -9.51
N ASN A 170 -16.09 -3.49 -10.16
CA ASN A 170 -15.82 -3.25 -11.58
C ASN A 170 -15.84 -1.76 -11.96
N TRP A 171 -15.37 -0.87 -11.07
CA TRP A 171 -15.35 0.58 -11.30
C TRP A 171 -14.19 1.02 -12.21
N ILE A 172 -13.35 0.07 -12.62
CA ILE A 172 -12.26 0.32 -13.54
C ILE A 172 -12.86 0.62 -14.92
N PRO A 173 -12.66 1.84 -15.45
CA PRO A 173 -13.24 2.22 -16.73
C PRO A 173 -12.79 1.25 -17.83
N ALA A 174 -13.74 0.76 -18.63
CA ALA A 174 -13.44 0.02 -19.84
C ALA A 174 -12.56 0.87 -20.80
N LYS A 175 -11.74 0.21 -21.61
CA LYS A 175 -10.89 0.84 -22.63
C LYS A 175 -11.67 1.92 -23.38
N ARG A 176 -11.18 3.16 -23.35
CA ARG A 176 -11.56 4.21 -24.32
C ARG A 176 -10.59 4.14 -25.48
#